data_AF-A0A954H2Q8-F1
#
_entry.id   AF-A0A954H2Q8-F1
#
_cell.length_a   1.000
_cell.length_b   1.000
_cell.length_c   1.000
_cell.angle_alpha   90.00
_cell.angle_beta   90.00
_cell.angle_gamma   90.00
#
_symmetry.space_group_name_H-M   'P 1'
#
loop_
_entity.id
_entity.type
_entity.pdbx_description
1 polymer ?
#
loop_
_entity_poly.entity_id
_entity_poly.type
_entity_poly.pdbx_seq_one_letter_code
_entity_poly.pdbx_strand_id
1 'polypeptide(L)'
;QALTLLNDATGLEAARMLGLHALNIDSAASERLNNLAERILGRSLVADELSTLQTTLETVREGFKKSPGEAQRLIEVGDMPAGILASGEFQASGASAVDVADAAVEPPEIADEWATWMTAASLLLNLDETITRE
;
A
#
# COMPACT_ATOMS: atom_id res chain seq x y z
N GLN A 1 7.33 -13.47 8.25
CA GLN A 1 7.63 -12.19 8.92
C GLN A 1 7.25 -11.10 7.93
N ALA A 2 6.07 -10.51 8.06
CA ALA A 2 5.66 -9.35 7.23
C ALA A 2 6.36 -8.05 7.67
N LEU A 3 6.91 -8.08 8.89
CA LEU A 3 7.59 -6.98 9.55
C LEU A 3 8.98 -6.68 8.96
N THR A 4 9.55 -7.58 8.14
CA THR A 4 10.94 -7.45 7.67
C THR A 4 11.07 -6.40 6.56
N LEU A 5 10.15 -6.38 5.58
CA LEU A 5 10.10 -5.34 4.54
C LEU A 5 9.59 -3.98 5.03
N LEU A 6 8.86 -3.94 6.15
CA LEU A 6 8.51 -2.69 6.84
C LEU A 6 9.73 -1.99 7.47
N ASN A 7 10.90 -2.66 7.56
CA ASN A 7 12.13 -2.07 8.10
C ASN A 7 13.07 -1.49 7.02
N ASP A 8 12.87 -1.82 5.74
CA ASP A 8 13.65 -1.23 4.64
C ASP A 8 12.82 -0.11 4.00
N ALA A 9 13.37 1.11 4.01
CA ALA A 9 12.74 2.30 3.41
C ALA A 9 12.33 2.07 1.94
N THR A 10 13.09 1.26 1.19
CA THR A 10 12.80 0.94 -0.21
C THR A 10 11.58 0.04 -0.35
N GLY A 11 11.51 -1.01 0.46
CA GLY A 11 10.37 -1.94 0.48
C GLY A 11 9.08 -1.26 0.92
N LEU A 12 9.21 -0.33 1.86
CA LEU A 12 8.10 0.44 2.38
C LEU A 12 7.53 1.43 1.35
N GLU A 13 8.40 2.19 0.66
CA GLU A 13 7.94 3.11 -0.40
C GLU A 13 7.33 2.34 -1.58
N ALA A 14 7.91 1.18 -1.94
CA ALA A 14 7.34 0.30 -2.95
C ALA A 14 5.94 -0.18 -2.55
N ALA A 15 5.76 -0.67 -1.33
CA ALA A 15 4.46 -1.10 -0.81
C ALA A 15 3.43 0.05 -0.82
N ARG A 16 3.87 1.27 -0.49
CA ARG A 16 3.02 2.46 -0.47
C ARG A 16 2.51 2.83 -1.86
N MET A 17 3.40 2.87 -2.84
CA MET A 17 3.06 3.16 -4.24
C MET A 17 2.19 2.07 -4.87
N LEU A 18 2.48 0.80 -4.58
CA LEU A 18 1.67 -0.34 -5.03
C LEU A 18 0.27 -0.32 -4.40
N GLY A 19 0.18 0.01 -3.11
CA GLY A 19 -1.09 0.17 -2.42
C GLY A 19 -1.96 1.27 -3.04
N LEU A 20 -1.36 2.42 -3.34
CA LEU A 20 -2.05 3.52 -4.02
C LEU A 20 -2.51 3.12 -5.43
N HIS A 21 -1.67 2.39 -6.16
CA HIS A 21 -2.03 1.87 -7.48
C HIS A 21 -3.27 0.97 -7.38
N ALA A 22 -3.31 0.03 -6.43
CA ALA A 22 -4.43 -0.87 -6.23
C ALA A 22 -5.72 -0.14 -5.78
N LEU A 23 -5.59 0.94 -5.00
CA LEU A 23 -6.72 1.79 -4.62
C LEU A 23 -7.40 2.43 -5.84
N ASN A 24 -6.59 2.89 -6.80
CA ASN A 24 -7.04 3.59 -8.01
C ASN A 24 -7.57 2.67 -9.12
N ILE A 25 -7.46 1.35 -8.99
CA ILE A 25 -8.06 0.40 -9.92
C ILE A 25 -9.55 0.26 -9.59
N ASP A 26 -10.43 0.69 -10.49
CA ASP A 26 -11.88 0.53 -10.33
C ASP A 26 -12.32 -0.91 -10.67
N SER A 27 -12.01 -1.84 -9.77
CA SER A 27 -12.30 -3.27 -9.95
C SER A 27 -12.54 -3.97 -8.60
N ALA A 28 -12.99 -5.23 -8.66
CA ALA A 28 -13.19 -6.03 -7.45
C ALA A 28 -11.87 -6.27 -6.69
N ALA A 29 -11.95 -6.49 -5.37
CA ALA A 29 -10.77 -6.70 -4.53
C ALA A 29 -9.89 -7.87 -5.00
N SER A 30 -10.51 -8.95 -5.51
CA SER A 30 -9.78 -10.08 -6.10
C SER A 30 -8.97 -9.71 -7.33
N GLU A 31 -9.50 -8.84 -8.19
CA GLU A 31 -8.82 -8.37 -9.40
C GLU A 31 -7.67 -7.43 -9.05
N ARG A 32 -7.86 -6.55 -8.04
CA ARG A 32 -6.78 -5.71 -7.50
C ARG A 32 -5.65 -6.54 -6.90
N LEU A 33 -5.98 -7.57 -6.12
CA LEU A 33 -4.99 -8.51 -5.55
C LEU A 33 -4.22 -9.25 -6.64
N ASN A 34 -4.90 -9.71 -7.69
CA ASN A 34 -4.22 -10.34 -8.83
C ASN A 34 -3.35 -9.34 -9.60
N ASN A 35 -3.79 -8.09 -9.77
CA ASN A 35 -2.96 -7.06 -10.40
C ASN A 35 -1.68 -6.79 -9.61
N LEU A 36 -1.78 -6.71 -8.27
CA LEU A 36 -0.62 -6.60 -7.39
C LEU A 36 0.30 -7.82 -7.51
N ALA A 37 -0.28 -9.03 -7.48
CA ALA A 37 0.50 -10.27 -7.58
C ALA A 37 1.21 -10.40 -8.93
N GLU A 38 0.58 -10.04 -10.04
CA GLU A 38 1.23 -10.06 -11.35
C GLU A 38 2.40 -9.08 -11.44
N ARG A 39 2.29 -7.91 -10.80
CA ARG A 39 3.35 -6.91 -10.75
C ARG A 39 4.52 -7.31 -9.85
N ILE A 40 4.23 -7.97 -8.73
CA ILE A 40 5.21 -8.30 -7.69
C ILE A 40 5.83 -9.69 -7.92
N LEU A 41 4.99 -10.70 -8.13
CA LEU A 41 5.37 -12.12 -8.25
C LEU A 41 5.51 -12.59 -9.70
N GLY A 42 5.13 -11.76 -10.68
CA GLY A 42 5.11 -12.15 -12.10
C GLY A 42 4.03 -13.18 -12.47
N ARG A 43 3.11 -13.48 -11.55
CA ARG A 43 2.01 -14.43 -11.75
C ARG A 43 0.76 -14.02 -10.97
N SER A 44 -0.40 -14.47 -11.41
CA SER A 44 -1.65 -14.34 -10.64
C SER A 44 -1.63 -15.25 -9.41
N LEU A 45 -2.47 -14.93 -8.43
CA LEU A 45 -2.64 -15.73 -7.21
C LEU A 45 -3.40 -17.02 -7.55
N VAL A 46 -3.01 -18.13 -6.91
CA VAL A 46 -3.84 -19.33 -6.94
C VAL A 46 -5.02 -19.18 -5.97
N ALA A 47 -6.04 -20.03 -6.10
CA ALA A 47 -7.31 -19.89 -5.37
C ALA A 47 -7.14 -19.81 -3.83
N ASP A 48 -6.25 -20.64 -3.27
CA ASP A 48 -6.01 -20.67 -1.81
C ASP A 48 -5.26 -19.43 -1.32
N GLU A 49 -4.29 -18.93 -2.10
CA GLU A 49 -3.57 -17.68 -1.81
C GLU A 49 -4.54 -16.49 -1.87
N LEU A 50 -5.39 -16.44 -2.89
CA LEU A 50 -6.38 -15.39 -3.09
C LEU A 50 -7.38 -15.35 -1.93
N SER A 51 -7.96 -16.49 -1.56
CA SER A 51 -8.91 -16.61 -0.45
C SER A 51 -8.30 -16.15 0.88
N THR A 52 -7.05 -16.57 1.12
CA THR A 52 -6.29 -16.16 2.31
C THR A 52 -6.07 -14.65 2.33
N LEU A 53 -5.55 -14.09 1.24
CA LEU A 53 -5.28 -12.65 1.14
C LEU A 53 -6.56 -11.81 1.23
N GLN A 54 -7.69 -12.25 0.68
CA GLN A 54 -8.97 -11.57 0.84
C GLN A 54 -9.42 -11.52 2.31
N THR A 55 -9.26 -12.63 3.03
CA THR A 55 -9.58 -12.71 4.46
C THR A 55 -8.68 -11.79 5.28
N THR A 56 -7.37 -11.78 4.97
CA THR A 56 -6.42 -10.88 5.61
C THR A 56 -6.73 -9.42 5.31
N LEU A 57 -7.04 -9.09 4.06
CA LEU A 57 -7.39 -7.73 3.61
C LEU A 57 -8.59 -7.19 4.39
N GLU A 58 -9.64 -8.00 4.56
CA GLU A 58 -10.81 -7.59 5.35
C GLU A 58 -10.48 -7.42 6.83
N THR A 59 -9.65 -8.30 7.38
CA THR A 59 -9.20 -8.19 8.78
C THR A 59 -8.41 -6.90 9.02
N VAL A 60 -7.51 -6.56 8.09
CA VAL A 60 -6.70 -5.34 8.15
C VAL A 60 -7.56 -4.09 7.98
N ARG A 61 -8.47 -4.09 7.01
CA ARG A 61 -9.45 -3.00 6.79
C ARG A 61 -10.24 -2.70 8.05
N GLU A 62 -10.82 -3.72 8.67
CA GLU A 62 -11.59 -3.57 9.90
C GLU A 62 -10.71 -3.13 11.09
N GLY A 63 -9.42 -3.47 11.08
CA GLY A 63 -8.43 -2.95 12.01
C GLY A 63 -8.24 -1.44 11.85
N PHE A 64 -8.00 -0.97 10.62
CA PHE A 64 -7.80 0.46 10.34
C PHE A 64 -9.05 1.29 10.58
N LYS A 65 -10.24 0.81 10.23
CA LYS A 65 -11.50 1.49 10.57
C LYS A 65 -11.69 1.72 12.08
N LYS A 66 -11.16 0.82 12.92
CA LYS A 66 -11.18 0.97 14.40
C LYS A 66 -10.10 1.90 14.91
N SER A 67 -9.01 2.04 14.17
CA SER A 67 -7.83 2.80 14.51
C SER A 67 -7.35 3.65 13.32
N PRO A 68 -8.12 4.67 12.88
CA PRO A 68 -7.75 5.44 11.68
C PRO A 68 -6.42 6.19 11.83
N GLY A 69 -6.03 6.50 13.08
CA GLY A 69 -4.71 7.07 13.36
C GLY A 69 -3.54 6.12 13.06
N GLU A 70 -3.75 4.79 13.06
CA GLU A 70 -2.74 3.82 12.61
C GLU A 70 -2.62 3.81 11.09
N ALA A 71 -3.72 3.93 10.36
CA ALA A 71 -3.72 4.03 8.90
C ALA A 71 -2.99 5.29 8.44
N GLN A 72 -3.33 6.43 9.05
CA GLN A 72 -2.70 7.72 8.77
C GLN A 72 -1.19 7.65 8.97
N ARG A 73 -0.74 7.12 10.12
CA ARG A 73 0.68 6.94 10.38
C ARG A 73 1.34 6.02 9.36
N LEU A 74 0.66 4.96 8.91
CA LEU A 74 1.22 4.00 7.96
C LEU A 74 1.44 4.64 6.57
N ILE A 75 0.47 5.40 6.05
CA ILE A 75 0.58 6.05 4.73
C ILE A 75 1.59 7.21 4.72
N GLU A 76 1.89 7.77 5.91
CA GLU A 76 2.91 8.79 6.12
C GLU A 76 4.32 8.20 6.23
N VAL A 77 4.48 6.89 6.42
CA VAL A 77 5.82 6.29 6.45
C VAL A 77 6.37 6.14 5.03
N GLY A 78 7.43 6.88 4.74
CA GLY A 78 8.11 6.93 3.45
C GLY A 78 8.84 8.27 3.29
N ASP A 79 9.79 8.35 2.35
CA ASP A 79 10.54 9.59 2.11
C ASP A 79 9.73 10.62 1.30
N MET A 80 8.64 10.18 0.65
CA MET A 80 7.80 11.01 -0.21
C MET A 80 6.54 11.48 0.54
N PRO A 81 6.13 12.77 0.46
CA PRO A 81 4.92 13.26 1.13
C PRO A 81 3.66 12.54 0.62
N ALA A 82 2.81 12.05 1.53
CA ALA A 82 1.58 11.34 1.18
C ALA A 82 0.60 12.19 0.35
N GLY A 83 0.47 13.48 0.65
CA GLY A 83 -0.44 14.39 -0.07
C GLY A 83 -0.06 14.65 -1.53
N ILE A 84 1.22 14.47 -1.92
CA ILE A 84 1.65 14.62 -3.32
C ILE A 84 1.18 13.43 -4.17
N LEU A 85 1.05 12.25 -3.57
CA LEU A 85 0.69 11.05 -4.32
C LEU A 85 -0.83 10.90 -4.49
N ALA A 86 -1.60 11.22 -3.46
CA ALA A 86 -3.05 11.05 -3.47
C ALA A 86 -3.77 12.12 -4.33
N SER A 87 -3.20 13.33 -4.43
CA SER A 87 -3.71 14.41 -5.27
C SER A 87 -3.43 14.23 -6.78
N GLY A 88 -2.60 13.26 -7.17
CA GLY A 88 -2.19 13.07 -8.56
C GLY A 88 -1.31 14.20 -9.12
N GLU A 89 -0.91 15.17 -8.30
CA GLU A 89 -0.10 16.33 -8.69
C GLU A 89 1.40 16.00 -8.67
N PHE A 90 1.83 15.03 -9.48
CA PHE A 90 3.26 14.90 -9.80
C PHE A 90 3.62 15.92 -10.88
N GLN A 91 3.70 17.21 -10.52
CA GLN A 91 4.40 18.19 -11.36
C GLN A 91 5.91 18.03 -11.12
N ALA A 92 6.57 17.33 -12.04
CA ALA A 92 8.02 17.30 -12.13
C ALA A 92 8.56 18.69 -12.46
N SER A 93 8.78 19.54 -11.45
CA SER A 93 9.64 20.73 -11.51
C SER A 93 9.66 21.48 -10.17
N GLY A 94 10.69 21.23 -9.36
CA GLY A 94 11.30 22.28 -8.53
C GLY A 94 10.53 22.83 -7.32
N ALA A 95 9.72 22.02 -6.61
CA ALA A 95 9.11 22.48 -5.37
C ALA A 95 10.15 22.57 -4.23
N SER A 96 10.42 23.80 -3.78
CA SER A 96 11.18 24.12 -2.57
C SER A 96 10.51 23.51 -1.34
N ALA A 97 11.30 22.90 -0.45
CA ALA A 97 10.89 22.09 0.70
C ALA A 97 10.20 22.86 1.86
N VAL A 98 9.51 23.98 1.59
CA VAL A 98 9.00 24.88 2.64
C VAL A 98 7.47 24.84 2.80
N ASP A 99 6.70 24.27 1.87
CA ASP A 99 5.22 24.31 1.91
C ASP A 99 4.54 22.94 2.15
N VAL A 100 5.25 21.91 2.60
CA VAL A 100 4.66 20.56 2.84
C VAL A 100 3.81 20.48 4.12
N ALA A 101 3.73 21.56 4.90
CA ALA A 101 3.08 21.57 6.21
C ALA A 101 1.54 21.67 6.15
N ASP A 102 0.96 21.91 4.97
CA ASP A 102 -0.50 22.01 4.75
C ASP A 102 -0.98 21.00 3.69
N ALA A 103 -0.21 19.92 3.47
CA ALA A 103 -0.66 18.79 2.67
C ALA A 103 -1.88 18.19 3.38
N ALA A 104 -3.06 18.42 2.79
CA ALA A 104 -4.35 18.01 3.31
C ALA A 104 -4.27 16.61 3.91
N VAL A 105 -4.60 16.50 5.20
CA VAL A 105 -4.82 15.21 5.85
C VAL A 105 -5.89 14.51 5.01
N GLU A 106 -5.49 13.47 4.29
CA GLU A 106 -6.41 12.69 3.48
C GLU A 106 -7.59 12.25 4.36
N PRO A 107 -8.83 12.25 3.83
CA PRO A 107 -9.97 11.75 4.58
C PRO A 107 -9.67 10.39 5.19
N PRO A 108 -10.05 10.12 6.46
CA PRO A 108 -9.66 8.90 7.16
C PRO A 108 -10.09 7.63 6.41
N GLU A 109 -11.20 7.68 5.67
CA GLU A 109 -11.67 6.56 4.84
C GLU A 109 -10.72 6.24 3.66
N ILE A 110 -10.10 7.26 3.06
CA ILE A 110 -9.10 7.10 2.00
C ILE A 110 -7.79 6.56 2.59
N ALA A 111 -7.38 7.10 3.74
CA ALA A 111 -6.19 6.63 4.47
C ALA A 111 -6.33 5.16 4.88
N ASP A 112 -7.50 4.75 5.39
CA ASP A 112 -7.80 3.38 5.81
C ASP A 112 -7.69 2.39 4.64
N GLU A 113 -8.31 2.71 3.50
CA GLU A 113 -8.24 1.85 2.32
C GLU A 113 -6.82 1.83 1.73
N TRP A 114 -6.13 2.96 1.65
CA TRP A 114 -4.75 2.99 1.17
C TRP A 114 -3.82 2.16 2.07
N ALA A 115 -3.89 2.34 3.39
CA ALA A 115 -3.13 1.56 4.38
C ALA A 115 -3.42 0.06 4.26
N THR A 116 -4.68 -0.31 3.98
CA THR A 116 -5.08 -1.70 3.72
C THR A 116 -4.36 -2.27 2.50
N TRP A 117 -4.39 -1.56 1.36
CA TRP A 117 -3.72 -2.01 0.14
C TRP A 117 -2.19 -1.98 0.24
N MET A 118 -1.63 -1.03 0.99
CA MET A 118 -0.20 -0.97 1.31
C MET A 118 0.24 -2.20 2.11
N THR A 119 -0.58 -2.64 3.08
CA THR A 119 -0.33 -3.86 3.84
C THR A 119 -0.37 -5.10 2.94
N ALA A 120 -1.34 -5.18 2.03
CA ALA A 120 -1.42 -6.28 1.06
C ALA A 120 -0.21 -6.33 0.12
N ALA A 121 0.23 -5.18 -0.39
CA ALA A 121 1.43 -5.07 -1.21
C ALA A 121 2.69 -5.51 -0.43
N SER A 122 2.82 -5.10 0.83
CA SER A 122 3.91 -5.54 1.71
C SER A 122 3.91 -7.06 1.91
N LEU A 123 2.75 -7.68 2.14
CA LEU A 123 2.65 -9.14 2.26
C LEU A 123 3.12 -9.87 0.99
N LEU A 124 2.76 -9.35 -0.19
CA LEU A 124 3.19 -9.91 -1.47
C LEU A 124 4.70 -9.71 -1.72
N LEU A 125 5.25 -8.55 -1.38
CA LEU A 125 6.70 -8.31 -1.48
C LEU A 125 7.49 -9.27 -0.57
N ASN A 126 6.99 -9.54 0.64
CA ASN A 126 7.62 -10.52 1.54
C ASN A 126 7.52 -11.96 0.99
N LEU A 127 6.47 -12.27 0.24
CA LEU A 127 6.31 -13.57 -0.43
C LEU A 127 7.32 -13.72 -1.58
N ASP A 128 7.50 -12.69 -2.41
CA ASP A 128 8.49 -12.67 -3.50
C ASP A 128 9.91 -12.89 -2.97
N GLU A 129 10.28 -12.21 -1.89
CA GLU A 129 11.59 -12.35 -1.27
C GLU A 129 11.85 -13.77 -0.77
N THR A 130 10.81 -14.44 -0.24
CA THR A 130 10.93 -15.83 0.23
C THR A 130 11.12 -16.79 -0.95
N ILE A 131 10.44 -16.56 -2.07
CA ILE A 131 10.54 -17.39 -3.29
C ILE A 131 11.89 -17.19 -3.99
N THR A 132 12.41 -15.96 -4.03
CA THR A 132 13.64 -15.61 -4.75
C THR A 132 14.92 -16.04 -4.01
N ARG A 133 14.83 -16.34 -2.71
CA ARG A 133 16.00 -16.73 -1.88
C ARG A 133 16.25 -18.25 -1.82
N GLU A 134 15.57 -19.05 -2.63
CA GLU A 134 15.82 -20.50 -2.78
C GLU A 134 16.88 -20.85 -3.85
#